data_AF-A0A151SJW6-F1
#
_entry.id   AF-A0A151SJW6-F1
#
_cell.length_a   1.000
_cell.length_b   1.000
_cell.length_c   1.000
_cell.angle_alpha   90.00
_cell.angle_beta   90.00
_cell.angle_gamma   90.00
#
_symmetry.space_group_name_H-M   'P 1'
#
loop_
_entity.id
_entity.type
_entity.pdbx_description
1 polymer ?
#
loop_
_entity_poly.entity_id
_entity_poly.type
_entity_poly.pdbx_seq_one_letter_code
_entity_poly.pdbx_strand_id
1 'polypeptide(L)' 'MSLQLANQFVKHPVGIVEDVLVKVGDLIIPFDFVVLEMEEDVQTPIISGIPFIATVDLNIS' A
#
# COMPACT_ATOMS: atom_id res chain seq x y z
N MET A 1 -2.45 1.19 -16.99
CA MET A 1 -3.11 1.46 -15.69
C MET A 1 -2.40 2.64 -15.03
N SER A 2 -3.11 3.49 -14.30
CA SER A 2 -2.53 4.65 -13.58
C SER A 2 -3.24 4.82 -12.25
N LEU A 3 -2.49 5.21 -11.22
CA LEU A 3 -3.00 5.47 -9.88
C LEU A 3 -3.04 6.97 -9.63
N GLN A 4 -4.18 7.47 -9.13
CA GLN A 4 -4.29 8.84 -8.64
C GLN A 4 -4.11 8.83 -7.12
N LEU A 5 -3.07 9.52 -6.65
CA LEU A 5 -2.74 9.62 -5.24
C LEU A 5 -3.57 10.71 -4.55
N ALA A 6 -3.60 10.71 -3.21
CA ALA A 6 -4.37 11.66 -2.41
C ALA A 6 -3.94 13.13 -2.62
N ASN A 7 -2.67 13.33 -2.99
CA ASN A 7 -2.11 14.63 -3.38
C ASN A 7 -2.38 14.98 -4.86
N GLN A 8 -3.33 14.27 -5.50
CA GLN A 8 -3.75 14.46 -6.90
C GLN A 8 -2.67 14.16 -7.96
N PHE A 9 -1.50 13.67 -7.55
CA PHE A 9 -0.51 13.20 -8.51
C PHE A 9 -0.96 11.88 -9.14
N VAL A 10 -0.81 11.78 -10.45
CA VAL A 10 -1.05 10.55 -11.20
C VAL A 10 0.29 9.85 -11.43
N LYS A 11 0.37 8.59 -11.04
CA LYS A 11 1.58 7.76 -11.18
C LYS A 11 1.27 6.48 -11.94
N HIS A 12 2.24 6.04 -12.73
CA HIS A 12 2.18 4.75 -13.40
C HIS A 12 2.93 3.72 -12.54
N PRO A 13 2.31 2.56 -12.24
CA PRO A 13 3.00 1.52 -11.51
C PRO A 13 4.13 0.93 -12.34
N VAL A 14 5.23 0.61 -11.67
CA VAL A 14 6.38 -0.12 -12.23
C VAL A 14 6.06 -1.61 -12.27
N GLY A 15 5.33 -2.10 -11.28
CA GLY A 15 4.95 -3.50 -11.18
C GLY A 15 4.05 -3.78 -9.99
N ILE A 16 3.75 -5.05 -9.81
CA ILE A 16 3.01 -5.59 -8.66
C ILE A 16 3.92 -6.62 -8.00
N VAL A 17 3.98 -6.61 -6.67
CA VAL A 17 4.64 -7.64 -5.87
C VAL A 17 3.55 -8.42 -5.16
N GLU A 18 3.42 -9.68 -5.51
CA GLU A 18 2.39 -10.58 -4.99
C GLU A 18 2.87 -11.32 -3.73
N ASP A 19 1.92 -11.82 -2.93
CA ASP A 19 2.18 -12.70 -1.77
C ASP A 19 3.13 -12.13 -0.69
N VAL A 20 3.14 -10.82 -0.51
CA VAL A 20 3.97 -10.18 0.52
C VAL A 20 3.32 -10.35 1.89
N LEU A 21 4.00 -11.06 2.78
CA LEU A 21 3.57 -11.22 4.17
C LEU A 21 3.83 -9.94 4.97
N VAL A 22 2.76 -9.29 5.43
CA VAL A 22 2.84 -8.10 6.29
C VAL A 22 2.40 -8.44 7.70
N LYS A 23 3.20 -8.00 8.67
CA LYS A 23 2.89 -8.12 10.09
C LYS A 23 2.08 -6.92 10.56
N VAL A 24 0.86 -7.16 11.04
CA VAL A 24 -0.04 -6.15 11.64
C VAL A 24 -0.37 -6.60 13.06
N GLY A 25 0.19 -5.90 14.06
CA GLY A 25 0.15 -6.38 15.44
C GLY A 25 0.82 -7.75 15.55
N ASP A 26 0.06 -8.75 16.01
CA ASP A 26 0.52 -10.14 16.13
C ASP A 26 0.15 -11.04 14.94
N LEU A 27 -0.55 -10.50 13.94
CA LEU A 27 -0.95 -11.24 12.75
C LEU A 27 0.01 -11.05 11.59
N ILE A 28 0.14 -12.09 10.77
CA ILE A 28 0.86 -12.06 9.50
C ILE A 28 -0.15 -12.38 8.40
N ILE A 29 -0.32 -11.47 7.45
CA ILE A 29 -1.33 -11.58 6.39
C ILE A 29 -0.64 -11.35 5.04
N PRO A 30 -0.88 -12.20 4.03
CA PRO A 30 -0.39 -11.98 2.67
C PRO A 30 -1.15 -10.84 1.99
N PHE A 31 -0.43 -10.00 1.26
CA PHE A 31 -0.97 -8.90 0.47
C PHE A 31 -0.20 -8.71 -0.84
N ASP A 32 -0.91 -8.22 -1.85
CA ASP A 32 -0.31 -7.76 -3.09
C ASP A 32 -0.07 -6.25 -3.02
N PHE A 33 1.12 -5.80 -3.41
CA PHE A 33 1.53 -4.39 -3.40
C PHE A 33 1.78 -3.88 -4.81
N VAL A 34 1.34 -2.65 -5.08
CA VAL A 34 1.69 -1.94 -6.31
C VAL A 34 2.94 -1.11 -6.07
N VAL A 35 3.97 -1.33 -6.89
CA VAL A 35 5.24 -0.59 -6.83
C VAL A 35 5.15 0.63 -7.73
N LEU A 36 5.48 1.80 -7.19
CA LEU A 36 5.50 3.07 -7.91
C LEU A 36 6.93 3.64 -7.91
N GLU A 37 7.34 4.22 -9.03
CA GLU A 37 8.57 5.01 -9.10
C GLU A 37 8.28 6.42 -8.56
N MET A 38 8.93 6.74 -7.45
CA MET A 38 8.87 8.03 -6.77
C MET A 38 10.28 8.64 -6.78
N GLU A 39 10.37 9.95 -6.88
CA GLU A 39 11.66 10.60 -6.64
C GLU A 39 12.06 10.36 -5.18
N GLU A 40 13.37 10.24 -4.93
CA GLU A 40 13.94 9.91 -3.63
C GLU A 40 13.75 11.08 -2.65
N ASP A 41 12.53 11.24 -2.14
CA ASP A 41 12.21 12.22 -1.10
C ASP A 41 12.21 11.50 0.25
N VAL A 42 12.95 12.04 1.22
CA VAL A 42 13.14 11.51 2.58
C VAL A 42 11.80 11.39 3.32
N GLN A 43 10.77 12.08 2.83
CA GLN A 43 9.41 12.05 3.35
C GLN A 43 8.42 11.25 2.50
N THR A 44 8.87 10.48 1.51
CA THR A 44 7.96 9.68 0.67
C THR A 44 7.22 8.69 1.58
N PRO A 45 5.94 8.93 1.90
CA PRO A 45 5.22 8.01 2.76
C PRO A 45 5.04 6.74 1.95
N ILE A 46 5.16 5.57 2.57
CA ILE A 46 4.55 4.36 2.01
C ILE A 46 3.05 4.63 2.08
N ILE A 47 2.49 5.24 1.04
CA ILE A 47 1.07 5.61 0.97
C ILE A 47 0.27 4.33 0.82
N SER A 48 -0.08 3.73 1.96
CA SER A 48 -1.19 2.81 2.05
C SER A 48 -2.46 3.65 2.08
N GLY A 49 -3.28 3.57 1.04
CA GLY A 49 -4.57 4.26 1.03
C GLY A 49 -5.46 3.78 2.18
N ILE A 50 -6.45 4.60 2.55
CA ILE A 50 -7.48 4.30 3.56
C ILE A 50 -8.58 3.36 2.96
N PRO A 51 -8.18 2.23 2.35
CA PRO A 51 -8.90 0.99 2.61
C PRO A 51 -7.92 -0.09 3.10
N PHE A 52 -7.15 0.20 4.16
CA PHE A 52 -6.25 -0.78 4.78
C PHE A 52 -6.97 -1.71 5.78
N ILE A 53 -8.25 -1.47 6.10
CA ILE A 53 -9.00 -2.17 7.16
C ILE A 53 -10.41 -2.53 6.68
N ALA A 54 -10.53 -3.42 5.69
CA ALA A 54 -11.82 -4.04 5.38
C ALA A 54 -11.74 -5.54 5.01
N THR A 55 -10.54 -6.09 4.83
CA THR A 55 -10.36 -7.47 4.32
C THR A 55 -10.04 -8.50 5.40
N VAL A 56 -9.80 -8.06 6.62
CA VAL A 56 -9.79 -8.92 7.81
C VAL A 56 -10.80 -8.37 8.77
N ASP A 57 -11.63 -9.25 9.33
CA ASP A 57 -12.58 -9.01 10.44
C ASP A 57 -11.81 -8.69 11.73
N LEU A 58 -10.76 -7.87 11.63
CA LEU A 58 -9.91 -7.44 12.70
C LEU A 58 -10.56 -6.19 13.28
N ASN A 59 -11.49 -6.45 14.19
CA ASN A 59 -12.11 -5.44 15.02
C ASN A 59 -11.02 -4.89 15.96
N ILE A 60 -10.25 -3.91 15.49
CA ILE A 60 -9.32 -3.15 16.33
C ILE A 60 -10.17 -2.17 17.15
N SER A 61 -10.45 -2.55 18.39
CA SER A 61 -10.96 -1.67 19.45
C SER A 61 -9.87 -0.73 19.95
#